data_AF-A0A953F0C1-F1
#
_entry.id   AF-A0A953F0C1-F1
#
_cell.length_a   1.000
_cell.length_b   1.000
_cell.length_c   1.000
_cell.angle_alpha   90.00
_cell.angle_beta   90.00
_cell.angle_gamma   90.00
#
_symmetry.space_group_name_H-M   'P 1'
#
loop_
_entity.id
_entity.type
_entity.pdbx_description
1 polymer ?
#
loop_
_entity_poly.entity_id
_entity_poly.type
_entity_poly.pdbx_seq_one_letter_code
_entity_poly.pdbx_strand_id
1 'polypeptide(L)'
;MLSQNHSLRLCALVSLLACAAHSRAALPELGILGDSLSDEYTEASYGAYAQNWPIQLVDYRGIDLGPTAAEAGQPGNTWGEPRRRGYQQNWARAGATTSSVLSSGQHTGLTAMIPTHGIAHALLVIGANDFAPGSSAYNSIYSGSWSAAQIQNYVDGRLANVNTALDTVLPTGVNFILASFPDYSVAPSVEASYPNAAQRELVTTVIAGINSQLEQIAADRHIVFADLFAFSKTAFGTNAAPINSVTVGGNVINLNGAGVAGANGFVGDGIHPHTVLQGMLANLFLEGFNTGYKANVPLFSEAELVAHAGLPYSADTLPAALADMAPFIHSYVPQDGDANGDGAIDGADYTIWADHFQDTGKGFARGDFTGDTIVDGADYTIWADNFSSGEALAIPEPASILLAALGALALVALARQRG
;
A
#
# COMPACT_ATOMS: atom_id res chain seq x y z
N MET A 1 27.33 -4.57 74.32
CA MET A 1 26.62 -3.28 74.17
C MET A 1 26.42 -3.02 72.69
N LEU A 2 25.23 -2.52 72.35
CA LEU A 2 24.71 -2.26 71.01
C LEU A 2 25.57 -1.30 70.18
N SER A 3 25.59 -1.50 68.86
CA SER A 3 25.08 -0.50 67.90
C SER A 3 25.07 -1.08 66.47
N GLN A 4 23.96 -0.88 65.78
CA GLN A 4 23.68 -1.22 64.38
C GLN A 4 24.45 -0.33 63.40
N ASN A 5 24.64 -0.77 62.14
CA ASN A 5 24.02 -0.12 60.96
C ASN A 5 24.37 -0.79 59.61
N HIS A 6 23.29 -1.20 58.94
CA HIS A 6 22.95 -1.09 57.50
C HIS A 6 23.92 -1.54 56.38
N SER A 7 23.50 -2.63 55.72
CA SER A 7 23.15 -2.72 54.29
C SER A 7 24.06 -2.08 53.24
N LEU A 8 24.60 -2.88 52.30
CA LEU A 8 24.17 -2.88 50.90
C LEU A 8 24.78 -4.06 50.13
N ARG A 9 23.91 -4.81 49.46
CA ARG A 9 24.21 -5.92 48.54
C ARG A 9 24.77 -5.32 47.25
N LEU A 10 25.80 -5.95 46.67
CA LEU A 10 26.13 -5.78 45.25
C LEU A 10 26.08 -7.16 44.59
N CYS A 11 24.94 -7.45 43.96
CA CYS A 11 24.81 -8.54 43.00
C CYS A 11 25.61 -8.17 41.74
N ALA A 12 26.48 -9.07 41.30
CA ALA A 12 27.16 -8.96 40.00
C ALA A 12 26.13 -9.14 38.87
N LEU A 13 25.95 -8.10 38.07
CA LEU A 13 25.21 -8.17 36.80
C LEU A 13 26.16 -8.73 35.73
N VAL A 14 25.82 -9.90 35.20
CA VAL A 14 26.44 -10.44 33.99
C VAL A 14 25.80 -9.74 32.80
N SER A 15 26.56 -8.90 32.10
CA SER A 15 26.14 -8.28 30.85
C SER A 15 26.32 -9.29 29.71
N LEU A 16 25.25 -10.01 29.34
CA LEU A 16 25.18 -10.66 28.03
C LEU A 16 24.91 -9.57 26.98
N LEU A 17 25.88 -9.30 26.12
CA LEU A 17 25.62 -8.63 24.84
C LEU A 17 24.78 -9.59 23.99
N ALA A 18 23.49 -9.32 23.88
CA ALA A 18 22.69 -9.82 22.78
C ALA A 18 23.05 -8.98 21.53
N CYS A 19 23.86 -9.54 20.64
CA CYS A 19 23.86 -9.09 19.25
C CYS A 19 22.47 -9.39 18.69
N ALA A 20 21.60 -8.39 18.65
CA ALA A 20 20.40 -8.45 17.83
C ALA A 20 20.86 -8.55 16.37
N ALA A 21 20.74 -9.75 15.80
CA ALA A 21 20.75 -9.91 14.36
C ALA A 21 19.61 -9.04 13.82
N HIS A 22 19.94 -7.92 13.19
CA HIS A 22 18.95 -7.18 12.43
C HIS A 22 18.57 -8.11 11.27
N SER A 23 17.33 -8.60 11.26
CA SER A 23 16.76 -9.23 10.08
C SER A 23 16.90 -8.23 8.93
N ARG A 24 17.62 -8.64 7.88
CA ARG A 24 17.72 -7.85 6.65
C ARG A 24 16.30 -7.73 6.07
N ALA A 25 15.89 -6.52 5.70
CA ALA A 25 14.61 -6.30 5.03
C ALA A 25 14.46 -7.26 3.83
N ALA A 26 13.27 -7.85 3.68
CA ALA A 26 13.02 -8.93 2.74
C ALA A 26 12.64 -8.46 1.33
N LEU A 27 12.66 -7.14 1.08
CA LEU A 27 12.40 -6.53 -0.23
C LEU A 27 13.68 -5.98 -0.87
N PRO A 28 14.66 -6.84 -1.22
CA PRO A 28 15.88 -6.33 -1.84
C PRO A 28 15.66 -5.94 -3.30
N GLU A 29 14.79 -6.61 -4.05
CA GLU A 29 14.67 -6.48 -5.52
C GLU A 29 13.21 -6.19 -5.90
N LEU A 30 12.98 -5.16 -6.72
CA LEU A 30 11.65 -4.67 -7.07
C LEU A 30 11.47 -4.47 -8.58
N GLY A 31 10.43 -5.06 -9.13
CA GLY A 31 9.97 -4.85 -10.50
C GLY A 31 8.84 -3.84 -10.57
N ILE A 32 8.87 -2.90 -11.53
CA ILE A 32 7.82 -1.89 -11.64
C ILE A 32 7.23 -1.87 -13.05
N LEU A 33 5.91 -1.99 -13.12
CA LEU A 33 5.11 -1.70 -14.31
C LEU A 33 4.31 -0.44 -14.07
N GLY A 34 4.12 0.40 -15.08
CA GLY A 34 3.28 1.58 -14.91
C GLY A 34 3.50 2.71 -15.88
N ASP A 35 3.14 3.90 -15.41
CA ASP A 35 3.18 5.14 -16.17
C ASP A 35 4.10 6.22 -15.58
N SER A 36 3.79 7.50 -15.81
CA SER A 36 4.60 8.64 -15.38
C SER A 36 4.65 8.84 -13.86
N LEU A 37 3.76 8.25 -13.06
CA LEU A 37 3.93 8.25 -11.61
C LEU A 37 5.16 7.44 -11.19
N SER A 38 5.53 6.44 -12.00
CA SER A 38 6.57 5.46 -11.69
C SER A 38 7.78 5.51 -12.64
N ASP A 39 7.68 6.13 -13.82
CA ASP A 39 8.83 6.44 -14.68
C ASP A 39 9.73 7.49 -13.99
N GLU A 40 11.05 7.28 -13.94
CA GLU A 40 11.93 8.08 -13.11
C GLU A 40 11.88 9.57 -13.47
N TYR A 41 11.66 10.42 -12.47
CA TYR A 41 11.56 11.87 -12.71
C TYR A 41 12.82 12.48 -13.30
N THR A 42 13.99 11.86 -13.12
CA THR A 42 15.27 12.25 -13.76
C THR A 42 15.17 12.37 -15.27
N GLU A 43 14.21 11.66 -15.87
CA GLU A 43 13.96 11.65 -17.30
C GLU A 43 12.86 12.64 -17.76
N ALA A 44 12.31 13.43 -16.83
CA ALA A 44 11.30 14.44 -17.06
C ALA A 44 11.83 15.85 -16.78
N SER A 45 11.10 16.87 -17.24
CA SER A 45 11.51 18.29 -17.10
C SER A 45 11.66 18.76 -15.64
N TYR A 46 11.07 18.04 -14.69
CA TYR A 46 11.08 18.34 -13.26
C TYR A 46 12.08 17.49 -12.45
N GLY A 47 12.82 16.58 -13.10
CA GLY A 47 13.82 15.73 -12.43
C GLY A 47 14.97 16.48 -11.77
N ALA A 48 15.19 17.74 -12.13
CA ALA A 48 16.22 18.59 -11.53
C ALA A 48 15.87 19.06 -10.10
N TYR A 49 14.60 18.96 -9.69
CA TYR A 49 14.15 19.49 -8.40
C TYR A 49 13.10 18.62 -7.69
N ALA A 50 12.61 17.55 -8.31
CA ALA A 50 11.65 16.64 -7.72
C ALA A 50 12.04 15.17 -7.96
N GLN A 51 11.87 14.34 -6.93
CA GLN A 51 12.00 12.88 -6.97
C GLN A 51 10.64 12.20 -6.82
N ASN A 52 10.37 11.16 -7.63
CA ASN A 52 9.21 10.29 -7.45
C ASN A 52 9.51 9.09 -6.55
N TRP A 53 8.46 8.34 -6.21
CA TRP A 53 8.54 7.24 -5.25
C TRP A 53 9.62 6.19 -5.56
N PRO A 54 9.90 5.74 -6.81
CA PRO A 54 10.93 4.74 -7.06
C PRO A 54 12.33 5.27 -6.76
N ILE A 55 12.62 6.53 -7.14
CA ILE A 55 13.90 7.18 -6.81
C ILE A 55 14.08 7.23 -5.30
N GLN A 56 13.04 7.61 -4.56
CA GLN A 56 13.12 7.69 -3.09
C GLN A 56 13.34 6.31 -2.44
N LEU A 57 12.74 5.24 -2.97
CA LEU A 57 12.96 3.88 -2.48
C LEU A 57 14.42 3.43 -2.71
N VAL A 58 14.99 3.70 -3.87
CA VAL A 58 16.40 3.39 -4.16
C VAL A 58 17.32 4.21 -3.25
N ASP A 59 17.15 5.54 -3.22
CA ASP A 59 18.05 6.46 -2.53
C ASP A 59 18.02 6.30 -1.00
N TYR A 60 16.84 6.03 -0.42
CA TYR A 60 16.62 6.14 1.03
C TYR A 60 16.14 4.85 1.71
N ARG A 61 15.83 3.80 0.94
CA ARG A 61 15.48 2.47 1.49
C ARG A 61 16.38 1.35 1.00
N GLY A 62 17.27 1.62 0.05
CA GLY A 62 18.18 0.61 -0.48
C GLY A 62 17.45 -0.52 -1.20
N ILE A 63 16.28 -0.22 -1.76
CA ILE A 63 15.54 -1.14 -2.63
C ILE A 63 16.26 -1.16 -3.98
N ASP A 64 16.58 -2.35 -4.47
CA ASP A 64 17.27 -2.55 -5.73
C ASP A 64 16.26 -2.58 -6.89
N LEU A 65 16.40 -1.63 -7.82
CA LEU A 65 15.71 -1.60 -9.11
C LEU A 65 16.68 -1.96 -10.26
N GLY A 66 17.87 -2.46 -9.94
CA GLY A 66 18.98 -2.66 -10.83
C GLY A 66 19.70 -1.36 -11.21
N PRO A 67 20.85 -1.47 -11.88
CA PRO A 67 21.61 -0.31 -12.33
C PRO A 67 20.84 0.52 -13.35
N THR A 68 21.15 1.81 -13.44
CA THR A 68 20.78 2.61 -14.60
C THR A 68 21.48 2.11 -15.87
N ALA A 69 21.00 2.49 -17.06
CA ALA A 69 21.61 2.07 -18.31
C ALA A 69 23.08 2.53 -18.43
N ALA A 70 23.42 3.68 -17.86
CA ALA A 70 24.78 4.20 -17.82
C ALA A 70 25.68 3.38 -16.89
N GLU A 71 25.20 3.05 -15.69
CA GLU A 71 25.95 2.23 -14.72
C GLU A 71 26.18 0.81 -15.22
N ALA A 72 25.22 0.26 -15.96
CA ALA A 72 25.35 -1.04 -16.62
C ALA A 72 26.22 -1.02 -17.89
N GLY A 73 26.74 0.15 -18.30
CA GLY A 73 27.56 0.28 -19.50
C GLY A 73 26.82 -0.03 -20.80
N GLN A 74 25.51 0.21 -20.87
CA GLN A 74 24.72 -0.05 -22.08
C GLN A 74 25.13 0.88 -23.23
N PRO A 75 25.18 0.38 -24.48
CA PRO A 75 25.43 1.22 -25.65
C PRO A 75 24.47 2.42 -25.70
N GLY A 76 25.03 3.63 -25.75
CA GLY A 76 24.23 4.86 -25.78
C GLY A 76 23.59 5.24 -24.44
N ASN A 77 24.00 4.60 -23.33
CA ASN A 77 23.44 4.81 -21.99
C ASN A 77 21.90 4.67 -21.97
N THR A 78 21.38 3.67 -22.67
CA THR A 78 19.94 3.40 -22.78
C THR A 78 19.64 1.90 -22.82
N TRP A 79 18.53 1.50 -22.18
CA TRP A 79 17.89 0.19 -22.27
C TRP A 79 16.96 0.08 -23.50
N GLY A 80 16.72 1.19 -24.20
CA GLY A 80 15.66 1.30 -25.21
C GLY A 80 14.27 1.50 -24.60
N GLU A 81 13.25 1.66 -25.43
CA GLU A 81 11.86 1.72 -24.96
C GLU A 81 11.42 0.34 -24.43
N PRO A 82 10.66 0.29 -23.32
CA PRO A 82 10.07 1.42 -22.61
C PRO A 82 10.98 2.06 -21.52
N ARG A 83 12.03 1.39 -21.07
CA ARG A 83 12.80 1.78 -19.86
C ARG A 83 13.69 3.01 -20.00
N ARG A 84 14.06 3.37 -21.22
CA ARG A 84 14.97 4.48 -21.54
C ARG A 84 16.27 4.37 -20.74
N ARG A 85 16.61 5.34 -19.88
CA ARG A 85 17.92 5.40 -19.22
C ARG A 85 17.86 5.09 -17.72
N GLY A 86 16.65 4.92 -17.18
CA GLY A 86 16.38 4.68 -15.77
C GLY A 86 16.80 3.31 -15.28
N TYR A 87 16.21 2.86 -14.17
CA TYR A 87 16.59 1.62 -13.51
C TYR A 87 16.21 0.40 -14.34
N GLN A 88 17.06 -0.64 -14.32
CA GLN A 88 16.93 -1.82 -15.17
C GLN A 88 15.58 -2.54 -15.02
N GLN A 89 15.03 -2.57 -13.80
CA GLN A 89 13.82 -3.30 -13.41
C GLN A 89 12.56 -2.44 -13.44
N ASN A 90 12.70 -1.14 -13.65
CA ASN A 90 11.57 -0.23 -13.80
C ASN A 90 11.14 -0.11 -15.25
N TRP A 91 10.08 -0.82 -15.62
CA TRP A 91 9.50 -0.82 -16.95
C TRP A 91 8.42 0.25 -17.14
N ALA A 92 8.13 1.06 -16.12
CA ALA A 92 7.16 2.13 -16.22
C ALA A 92 7.53 3.14 -17.30
N ARG A 93 6.51 3.74 -17.94
CA ARG A 93 6.72 4.68 -19.03
C ARG A 93 5.73 5.82 -19.00
N ALA A 94 6.24 7.05 -18.98
CA ALA A 94 5.42 8.25 -18.99
C ALA A 94 4.46 8.26 -20.19
N GLY A 95 3.17 8.49 -19.91
CA GLY A 95 2.08 8.43 -20.88
C GLY A 95 1.51 7.03 -21.12
N ALA A 96 2.00 5.99 -20.44
CA ALA A 96 1.49 4.64 -20.61
C ALA A 96 0.03 4.54 -20.14
N THR A 97 -0.81 3.95 -21.00
CA THR A 97 -2.14 3.42 -20.68
C THR A 97 -2.06 1.91 -20.45
N THR A 98 -3.12 1.31 -19.92
CA THR A 98 -3.25 -0.15 -19.81
C THR A 98 -2.96 -0.88 -21.13
N SER A 99 -3.38 -0.32 -22.26
CA SER A 99 -3.12 -0.91 -23.58
C SER A 99 -1.65 -0.85 -23.96
N SER A 100 -0.95 0.23 -23.60
CA SER A 100 0.48 0.38 -23.91
C SER A 100 1.40 -0.42 -23.00
N VAL A 101 0.99 -0.76 -21.77
CA VAL A 101 1.69 -1.75 -20.92
C VAL A 101 1.86 -3.07 -21.69
N LEU A 102 0.82 -3.45 -22.45
CA LEU A 102 0.86 -4.61 -23.33
C LEU A 102 1.70 -4.36 -24.59
N SER A 103 1.34 -3.35 -25.38
CA SER A 103 1.96 -3.18 -26.70
C SER A 103 3.44 -2.77 -26.68
N SER A 104 3.91 -2.13 -25.61
CA SER A 104 5.34 -1.81 -25.41
C SER A 104 6.14 -2.92 -24.73
N GLY A 105 5.47 -3.99 -24.26
CA GLY A 105 6.14 -5.13 -23.64
C GLY A 105 6.63 -4.88 -22.22
N GLN A 106 6.03 -3.97 -21.45
CA GLN A 106 6.40 -3.81 -20.02
C GLN A 106 6.21 -5.13 -19.25
N HIS A 107 5.00 -5.70 -19.34
CA HIS A 107 4.62 -6.96 -18.68
C HIS A 107 5.53 -8.14 -19.09
N THR A 108 5.70 -8.41 -20.38
CA THR A 108 6.57 -9.50 -20.87
C THR A 108 8.05 -9.27 -20.57
N GLY A 109 8.49 -8.01 -20.64
CA GLY A 109 9.86 -7.60 -20.34
C GLY A 109 10.24 -7.86 -18.88
N LEU A 110 9.37 -7.45 -17.94
CA LEU A 110 9.57 -7.72 -16.53
C LEU A 110 9.51 -9.23 -16.23
N THR A 111 8.53 -9.95 -16.79
CA THR A 111 8.42 -11.42 -16.66
C THR A 111 9.72 -12.14 -17.04
N ALA A 112 10.38 -11.71 -18.12
CA ALA A 112 11.65 -12.30 -18.55
C ALA A 112 12.82 -12.02 -17.58
N MET A 113 12.76 -10.91 -16.83
CA MET A 113 13.79 -10.53 -15.86
C MET A 113 13.63 -11.22 -14.52
N ILE A 114 12.40 -11.49 -14.08
CA ILE A 114 12.11 -12.00 -12.72
C ILE A 114 13.01 -13.18 -12.32
N PRO A 115 13.08 -14.29 -13.08
CA PRO A 115 13.89 -15.46 -12.68
C PRO A 115 15.40 -15.21 -12.74
N THR A 116 15.85 -14.31 -13.62
CA THR A 116 17.28 -14.10 -13.90
C THR A 116 17.92 -13.06 -13.00
N HIS A 117 17.12 -12.14 -12.45
CA HIS A 117 17.58 -11.05 -11.57
C HIS A 117 17.08 -11.22 -10.12
N GLY A 118 16.38 -12.31 -9.81
CA GLY A 118 15.93 -12.58 -8.44
C GLY A 118 14.88 -11.59 -7.93
N ILE A 119 14.08 -11.03 -8.85
CA ILE A 119 13.04 -10.06 -8.52
C ILE A 119 11.93 -10.77 -7.74
N ALA A 120 11.89 -10.53 -6.43
CA ALA A 120 10.92 -11.18 -5.54
C ALA A 120 9.60 -10.41 -5.44
N HIS A 121 9.63 -9.09 -5.69
CA HIS A 121 8.48 -8.21 -5.55
C HIS A 121 8.25 -7.41 -6.83
N ALA A 122 6.98 -7.17 -7.17
CA ALA A 122 6.62 -6.30 -8.27
C ALA A 122 5.32 -5.56 -8.00
N LEU A 123 5.07 -4.48 -8.76
CA LEU A 123 3.79 -3.79 -8.73
C LEU A 123 3.40 -3.19 -10.08
N LEU A 124 2.10 -2.95 -10.24
CA LEU A 124 1.51 -2.25 -11.37
C LEU A 124 0.80 -0.98 -10.91
N VAL A 125 1.29 0.19 -11.37
CA VAL A 125 0.69 1.51 -11.15
C VAL A 125 0.33 2.12 -12.50
N ILE A 126 -0.94 2.01 -12.90
CA ILE A 126 -1.41 2.36 -14.24
C ILE A 126 -2.82 2.95 -14.19
N GLY A 127 -3.34 3.38 -15.35
CA GLY A 127 -4.72 3.80 -15.51
C GLY A 127 -4.90 5.31 -15.53
N ALA A 128 -3.91 6.05 -15.04
CA ALA A 128 -3.93 7.51 -15.03
C ALA A 128 -4.09 8.08 -16.44
N ASN A 129 -3.38 7.51 -17.42
CA ASN A 129 -3.46 7.95 -18.82
C ASN A 129 -4.68 7.41 -19.57
N ASP A 130 -5.29 6.30 -19.12
CA ASP A 130 -6.57 5.81 -19.66
C ASP A 130 -7.67 6.87 -19.42
N PHE A 131 -7.65 7.50 -18.24
CA PHE A 131 -8.53 8.60 -17.88
C PHE A 131 -7.80 9.95 -17.80
N ALA A 132 -6.76 10.18 -18.61
CA ALA A 132 -6.04 11.45 -18.56
C ALA A 132 -6.94 12.62 -18.99
N PRO A 133 -6.91 13.77 -18.29
CA PRO A 133 -7.49 15.02 -18.77
C PRO A 133 -7.00 15.32 -20.19
N GLY A 134 -7.95 15.58 -21.11
CA GLY A 134 -7.68 15.76 -22.53
C GLY A 134 -7.82 14.49 -23.38
N SER A 135 -7.88 13.31 -22.77
CA SER A 135 -8.13 12.05 -23.50
C SER A 135 -9.56 12.00 -24.04
N SER A 136 -9.80 11.14 -25.04
CA SER A 136 -11.15 10.95 -25.57
C SER A 136 -12.12 10.42 -24.52
N ALA A 137 -11.66 9.56 -23.61
CA ALA A 137 -12.46 9.00 -22.54
C ALA A 137 -12.84 10.07 -21.51
N TYR A 138 -11.84 10.81 -20.99
CA TYR A 138 -12.08 11.87 -20.01
C TYR A 138 -13.04 12.92 -20.56
N ASN A 139 -12.76 13.46 -21.76
CA ASN A 139 -13.59 14.49 -22.37
C ASN A 139 -15.02 14.03 -22.58
N SER A 140 -15.22 12.80 -23.08
CA SER A 140 -16.55 12.29 -23.39
C SER A 140 -17.39 11.96 -22.16
N ILE A 141 -16.76 11.49 -21.08
CA ILE A 141 -17.43 11.24 -19.81
C ILE A 141 -17.75 12.57 -19.11
N TYR A 142 -16.78 13.49 -19.04
CA TYR A 142 -16.95 14.82 -18.47
C TYR A 142 -18.09 15.60 -19.15
N SER A 143 -18.18 15.55 -20.49
CA SER A 143 -19.26 16.21 -21.23
C SER A 143 -20.59 15.43 -21.22
N GLY A 144 -20.62 14.22 -20.65
CA GLY A 144 -21.79 13.33 -20.67
C GLY A 144 -22.18 12.85 -22.07
N SER A 145 -21.24 12.80 -23.02
CA SER A 145 -21.51 12.42 -24.41
C SER A 145 -21.41 10.92 -24.66
N TRP A 146 -20.68 10.18 -23.81
CA TRP A 146 -20.71 8.73 -23.84
C TRP A 146 -21.96 8.19 -23.12
N SER A 147 -22.62 7.24 -23.76
CA SER A 147 -23.64 6.41 -23.13
C SER A 147 -23.04 5.45 -22.11
N ALA A 148 -23.85 4.92 -21.19
CA ALA A 148 -23.44 3.90 -20.23
C ALA A 148 -22.80 2.67 -20.91
N ALA A 149 -23.31 2.25 -22.07
CA ALA A 149 -22.73 1.12 -22.82
C ALA A 149 -21.35 1.43 -23.41
N GLN A 150 -21.11 2.67 -23.84
CA GLN A 150 -19.77 3.08 -24.32
C GLN A 150 -18.77 3.17 -23.18
N ILE A 151 -19.20 3.69 -22.02
CA ILE A 151 -18.38 3.70 -20.80
C ILE A 151 -18.04 2.25 -20.40
N GLN A 152 -19.02 1.36 -20.37
CA GLN A 152 -18.79 -0.04 -20.00
C GLN A 152 -17.83 -0.73 -20.97
N ASN A 153 -18.05 -0.62 -22.28
CA ASN A 153 -17.12 -1.19 -23.28
C ASN A 153 -15.70 -0.63 -23.14
N TYR A 154 -15.57 0.65 -22.76
CA TYR A 154 -14.28 1.24 -22.48
C TYR A 154 -13.66 0.61 -21.22
N VAL A 155 -14.39 0.53 -20.11
CA VAL A 155 -13.94 -0.10 -18.86
C VAL A 155 -13.53 -1.55 -19.07
N ASP A 156 -14.35 -2.35 -19.76
CA ASP A 156 -14.10 -3.77 -20.03
C ASP A 156 -12.75 -3.99 -20.74
N GLY A 157 -12.43 -3.14 -21.72
CA GLY A 157 -11.15 -3.23 -22.42
C GLY A 157 -9.93 -2.88 -21.55
N ARG A 158 -10.09 -2.05 -20.52
CA ARG A 158 -9.01 -1.70 -19.57
C ARG A 158 -8.80 -2.82 -18.57
N LEU A 159 -9.88 -3.39 -18.04
CA LEU A 159 -9.86 -4.59 -17.20
C LEU A 159 -9.23 -5.78 -17.94
N ALA A 160 -9.58 -6.00 -19.22
CA ALA A 160 -8.98 -7.05 -20.03
C ALA A 160 -7.45 -6.88 -20.20
N ASN A 161 -6.98 -5.64 -20.36
CA ASN A 161 -5.55 -5.36 -20.45
C ASN A 161 -4.83 -5.66 -19.13
N VAL A 162 -5.41 -5.26 -17.99
CA VAL A 162 -4.85 -5.54 -16.67
C VAL A 162 -4.80 -7.05 -16.41
N ASN A 163 -5.88 -7.78 -16.69
CA ASN A 163 -5.89 -9.25 -16.60
C ASN A 163 -4.75 -9.86 -17.43
N THR A 164 -4.58 -9.44 -18.69
CA THR A 164 -3.52 -9.94 -19.57
C THR A 164 -2.11 -9.69 -18.99
N ALA A 165 -1.87 -8.50 -18.43
CA ALA A 165 -0.60 -8.18 -17.79
C ALA A 165 -0.36 -9.08 -16.57
N LEU A 166 -1.35 -9.26 -15.70
CA LEU A 166 -1.26 -10.12 -14.51
C LEU A 166 -1.07 -11.59 -14.89
N ASP A 167 -1.82 -12.10 -15.87
CA ASP A 167 -1.71 -13.48 -16.37
C ASP A 167 -0.32 -13.77 -16.97
N THR A 168 0.42 -12.72 -17.36
CA THR A 168 1.79 -12.83 -17.86
C THR A 168 2.84 -12.81 -16.74
N VAL A 169 2.59 -12.06 -15.67
CA VAL A 169 3.60 -11.79 -14.62
C VAL A 169 3.46 -12.74 -13.44
N LEU A 170 2.24 -12.95 -12.95
CA LEU A 170 1.98 -13.75 -11.74
C LEU A 170 2.44 -15.22 -11.82
N PRO A 171 2.43 -15.91 -12.98
CA PRO A 171 2.96 -17.27 -13.06
C PRO A 171 4.45 -17.41 -12.71
N THR A 172 5.19 -16.31 -12.60
CA THR A 172 6.59 -16.32 -12.13
C THR A 172 6.72 -16.57 -10.62
N GLY A 173 5.63 -16.45 -9.86
CA GLY A 173 5.64 -16.55 -8.39
C GLY A 173 6.09 -15.27 -7.67
N VAL A 174 6.15 -14.14 -8.38
CA VAL A 174 6.49 -12.84 -7.78
C VAL A 174 5.40 -12.36 -6.82
N ASN A 175 5.80 -11.79 -5.67
CA ASN A 175 4.90 -11.08 -4.78
C ASN A 175 4.43 -9.79 -5.46
N PHE A 176 3.13 -9.54 -5.57
CA PHE A 176 2.60 -8.53 -6.46
C PHE A 176 1.63 -7.55 -5.80
N ILE A 177 1.80 -6.25 -6.05
CA ILE A 177 0.81 -5.22 -5.71
C ILE A 177 0.11 -4.74 -6.98
N LEU A 178 -1.22 -4.78 -6.99
CA LEU A 178 -2.04 -4.05 -7.95
C LEU A 178 -2.52 -2.74 -7.33
N ALA A 179 -2.08 -1.60 -7.86
CA ALA A 179 -2.59 -0.31 -7.41
C ALA A 179 -3.90 0.04 -8.12
N SER A 180 -4.83 0.65 -7.38
CA SER A 180 -6.04 1.21 -7.97
C SER A 180 -5.71 2.38 -8.91
N PHE A 181 -6.54 2.61 -9.92
CA PHE A 181 -6.34 3.72 -10.85
C PHE A 181 -6.44 5.05 -10.12
N PRO A 182 -5.45 5.95 -10.25
CA PRO A 182 -5.52 7.26 -9.62
C PRO A 182 -6.54 8.15 -10.32
N ASP A 183 -7.03 9.16 -9.59
CA ASP A 183 -7.93 10.18 -10.13
C ASP A 183 -7.31 11.57 -10.01
N TYR A 184 -6.93 12.14 -11.17
CA TYR A 184 -6.30 13.46 -11.26
C TYR A 184 -7.30 14.62 -11.26
N SER A 185 -8.59 14.37 -11.04
CA SER A 185 -9.63 15.39 -11.19
C SER A 185 -9.49 16.61 -10.26
N VAL A 186 -8.72 16.50 -9.18
CA VAL A 186 -8.43 17.60 -8.24
C VAL A 186 -7.05 18.24 -8.45
N ALA A 187 -6.28 17.77 -9.42
CA ALA A 187 -4.97 18.35 -9.71
C ALA A 187 -5.12 19.78 -10.28
N PRO A 188 -4.23 20.73 -9.93
CA PRO A 188 -4.39 22.14 -10.27
C PRO A 188 -4.61 22.43 -11.76
N SER A 189 -3.88 21.77 -12.65
CA SER A 189 -4.03 22.02 -14.10
C SER A 189 -5.36 21.48 -14.64
N VAL A 190 -5.91 20.45 -13.99
CA VAL A 190 -7.18 19.81 -14.33
C VAL A 190 -8.33 20.66 -13.89
N GLU A 191 -8.32 21.18 -12.65
CA GLU A 191 -9.34 22.13 -12.21
C GLU A 191 -9.36 23.40 -13.07
N ALA A 192 -8.19 23.89 -13.50
CA ALA A 192 -8.10 25.04 -14.39
C ALA A 192 -8.71 24.76 -15.78
N SER A 193 -8.52 23.55 -16.31
CA SER A 193 -8.99 23.17 -17.66
C SER A 193 -10.43 22.65 -17.68
N TYR A 194 -10.89 22.08 -16.57
CA TYR A 194 -12.18 21.40 -16.39
C TYR A 194 -12.88 21.94 -15.14
N PRO A 195 -13.31 23.21 -15.11
CA PRO A 195 -13.72 23.90 -13.88
C PRO A 195 -15.01 23.37 -13.23
N ASN A 196 -15.83 22.59 -13.94
CA ASN A 196 -17.09 22.09 -13.39
C ASN A 196 -16.86 20.81 -12.56
N ALA A 197 -16.87 20.96 -11.23
CA ALA A 197 -16.70 19.87 -10.28
C ALA A 197 -17.70 18.71 -10.48
N ALA A 198 -18.97 19.01 -10.79
CA ALA A 198 -19.98 17.97 -11.00
C ALA A 198 -19.72 17.14 -12.27
N GLN A 199 -19.11 17.75 -13.30
CA GLN A 199 -18.70 17.03 -14.50
C GLN A 199 -17.42 16.21 -14.29
N ARG A 200 -16.47 16.71 -13.49
CA ARG A 200 -15.32 15.92 -13.04
C ARG A 200 -15.77 14.69 -12.24
N GLU A 201 -16.79 14.84 -11.41
CA GLU A 201 -17.36 13.75 -10.61
C GLU A 201 -17.91 12.59 -11.47
N LEU A 202 -18.37 12.86 -12.70
CA LEU A 202 -18.76 11.80 -13.64
C LEU A 202 -17.58 10.89 -13.98
N VAL A 203 -16.38 11.48 -14.16
CA VAL A 203 -15.15 10.71 -14.42
C VAL A 203 -14.72 9.96 -13.16
N THR A 204 -14.69 10.64 -12.01
CA THR A 204 -14.39 10.04 -10.71
C THR A 204 -15.27 8.82 -10.43
N THR A 205 -16.57 8.90 -10.75
CA THR A 205 -17.51 7.79 -10.57
C THR A 205 -17.14 6.58 -11.44
N VAL A 206 -16.71 6.79 -12.69
CA VAL A 206 -16.26 5.70 -13.57
C VAL A 206 -14.95 5.09 -13.05
N ILE A 207 -14.01 5.91 -12.58
CA ILE A 207 -12.74 5.45 -12.01
C ILE A 207 -13.00 4.62 -10.73
N ALA A 208 -13.91 5.06 -9.86
CA ALA A 208 -14.30 4.28 -8.68
C ALA A 208 -14.88 2.90 -9.07
N GLY A 209 -15.75 2.86 -10.09
CA GLY A 209 -16.37 1.61 -10.55
C GLY A 209 -15.40 0.62 -11.20
N ILE A 210 -14.36 1.09 -11.90
CA ILE A 210 -13.30 0.20 -12.39
C ILE A 210 -12.39 -0.25 -11.24
N ASN A 211 -12.12 0.60 -10.24
CA ASN A 211 -11.29 0.24 -9.08
C ASN A 211 -11.92 -0.87 -8.24
N SER A 212 -13.24 -0.86 -8.02
CA SER A 212 -13.91 -2.00 -7.36
C SER A 212 -13.75 -3.33 -8.11
N GLN A 213 -13.66 -3.28 -9.45
CA GLN A 213 -13.41 -4.49 -10.26
C GLN A 213 -11.93 -4.89 -10.26
N LEU A 214 -11.00 -3.93 -10.17
CA LEU A 214 -9.57 -4.21 -10.00
C LEU A 214 -9.27 -4.84 -8.64
N GLU A 215 -9.96 -4.40 -7.59
CA GLU A 215 -9.89 -5.00 -6.26
C GLU A 215 -10.36 -6.47 -6.30
N GLN A 216 -11.50 -6.75 -6.96
CA GLN A 216 -11.94 -8.13 -7.16
C GLN A 216 -10.91 -8.96 -7.94
N ILE A 217 -10.27 -8.37 -8.96
CA ILE A 217 -9.18 -9.03 -9.71
C ILE A 217 -8.00 -9.37 -8.80
N ALA A 218 -7.66 -8.50 -7.84
CA ALA A 218 -6.61 -8.76 -6.86
C ALA A 218 -7.02 -9.88 -5.88
N ALA A 219 -8.28 -9.86 -5.42
CA ALA A 219 -8.84 -10.90 -4.56
C ALA A 219 -8.82 -12.28 -5.21
N ASP A 220 -9.31 -12.37 -6.45
CA ASP A 220 -9.33 -13.62 -7.24
C ASP A 220 -7.93 -14.19 -7.52
N ARG A 221 -6.90 -13.33 -7.46
CA ARG A 221 -5.50 -13.67 -7.73
C ARG A 221 -4.65 -13.77 -6.48
N HIS A 222 -5.22 -13.57 -5.30
CA HIS A 222 -4.51 -13.67 -4.03
C HIS A 222 -3.30 -12.73 -3.93
N ILE A 223 -3.45 -11.50 -4.40
CA ILE A 223 -2.41 -10.47 -4.38
C ILE A 223 -2.86 -9.27 -3.55
N VAL A 224 -1.93 -8.36 -3.26
CA VAL A 224 -2.25 -7.13 -2.54
C VAL A 224 -2.89 -6.11 -3.49
N PHE A 225 -3.97 -5.48 -3.04
CA PHE A 225 -4.55 -4.30 -3.67
C PHE A 225 -4.17 -3.05 -2.87
N ALA A 226 -3.51 -2.09 -3.51
CA ALA A 226 -3.20 -0.79 -2.92
C ALA A 226 -4.18 0.27 -3.42
N ASP A 227 -5.08 0.76 -2.57
CA ASP A 227 -6.11 1.71 -2.93
C ASP A 227 -5.58 3.16 -2.99
N LEU A 228 -4.77 3.42 -4.02
CA LEU A 228 -4.25 4.73 -4.39
C LEU A 228 -5.36 5.77 -4.59
N PHE A 229 -6.53 5.37 -5.07
CA PHE A 229 -7.69 6.22 -5.25
C PHE A 229 -8.23 6.72 -3.91
N ALA A 230 -8.50 5.83 -2.95
CA ALA A 230 -8.95 6.23 -1.61
C ALA A 230 -7.90 7.06 -0.87
N PHE A 231 -6.62 6.66 -0.96
CA PHE A 231 -5.51 7.45 -0.44
C PHE A 231 -5.51 8.89 -1.02
N SER A 232 -5.65 9.01 -2.34
CA SER A 232 -5.71 10.31 -3.01
C SER A 232 -6.92 11.14 -2.58
N LYS A 233 -8.09 10.53 -2.38
CA LYS A 233 -9.27 11.25 -1.88
C LYS A 233 -9.10 11.73 -0.44
N THR A 234 -8.40 10.96 0.40
CA THR A 234 -8.06 11.39 1.75
C THR A 234 -7.05 12.55 1.74
N ALA A 235 -6.05 12.49 0.83
CA ALA A 235 -5.01 13.51 0.74
C ALA A 235 -5.49 14.82 0.13
N PHE A 236 -6.26 14.75 -0.95
CA PHE A 236 -6.62 15.90 -1.79
C PHE A 236 -8.10 16.28 -1.71
N GLY A 237 -8.94 15.50 -1.03
CA GLY A 237 -10.38 15.74 -0.95
C GLY A 237 -11.15 15.29 -2.19
N THR A 238 -12.35 15.84 -2.34
CA THR A 238 -13.27 15.51 -3.45
C THR A 238 -13.33 16.66 -4.46
N ASN A 239 -13.90 16.43 -5.65
CA ASN A 239 -14.07 17.49 -6.65
C ASN A 239 -14.91 18.68 -6.12
N ALA A 240 -15.85 18.41 -5.20
CA ALA A 240 -16.70 19.43 -4.61
C ALA A 240 -16.06 20.14 -3.40
N ALA A 241 -15.07 19.50 -2.77
CA ALA A 241 -14.40 19.99 -1.58
C ALA A 241 -12.92 19.57 -1.60
N PRO A 242 -12.09 20.19 -2.45
CA PRO A 242 -10.67 19.90 -2.50
C PRO A 242 -9.97 20.40 -1.23
N ILE A 243 -8.96 19.67 -0.78
CA ILE A 243 -8.08 20.03 0.32
C ILE A 243 -6.91 20.82 -0.28
N ASN A 244 -6.73 22.05 0.18
CA ASN A 244 -5.75 22.97 -0.41
C ASN A 244 -4.35 22.86 0.21
N SER A 245 -4.23 22.21 1.37
CA SER A 245 -2.95 22.03 2.05
C SER A 245 -2.98 20.88 3.06
N VAL A 246 -1.83 20.25 3.26
CA VAL A 246 -1.56 19.33 4.36
C VAL A 246 -0.29 19.80 5.08
N THR A 247 -0.21 19.62 6.40
CA THR A 247 1.03 19.92 7.14
C THR A 247 1.80 18.64 7.35
N VAL A 248 3.10 18.63 7.02
CA VAL A 248 3.99 17.47 7.16
C VAL A 248 5.32 17.96 7.72
N GLY A 249 5.83 17.32 8.76
CA GLY A 249 7.09 17.69 9.41
C GLY A 249 7.14 19.12 9.93
N GLY A 250 5.99 19.77 10.17
CA GLY A 250 5.86 21.20 10.50
C GLY A 250 5.80 22.15 9.31
N ASN A 251 5.80 21.65 8.07
CA ASN A 251 5.73 22.45 6.84
C ASN A 251 4.34 22.36 6.22
N VAL A 252 3.78 23.50 5.81
CA VAL A 252 2.54 23.54 5.04
C VAL A 252 2.84 23.21 3.59
N ILE A 253 2.39 22.04 3.13
CA ILE A 253 2.46 21.62 1.74
C ILE A 253 1.23 22.16 1.02
N ASN A 254 1.44 23.00 0.01
CA ASN A 254 0.39 23.63 -0.78
C ASN A 254 -0.12 22.68 -1.86
N LEU A 255 -1.25 22.01 -1.62
CA LEU A 255 -1.86 21.06 -2.55
C LEU A 255 -2.50 21.73 -3.78
N ASN A 256 -2.66 23.06 -3.79
CA ASN A 256 -3.02 23.79 -5.01
C ASN A 256 -1.79 24.36 -5.74
N GLY A 257 -0.61 24.23 -5.15
CA GLY A 257 0.64 24.79 -5.64
C GLY A 257 1.33 23.85 -6.61
N ALA A 258 1.81 24.42 -7.71
CA ALA A 258 2.61 23.76 -8.73
C ALA A 258 3.91 24.55 -8.95
N GLY A 259 5.07 23.88 -8.96
CA GLY A 259 6.33 24.57 -9.25
C GLY A 259 7.57 23.84 -8.77
N VAL A 260 8.63 24.62 -8.51
CA VAL A 260 9.97 24.14 -8.13
C VAL A 260 10.15 24.03 -6.61
N ALA A 261 9.40 24.81 -5.83
CA ALA A 261 9.56 24.81 -4.38
C ALA A 261 9.06 23.50 -3.77
N GLY A 262 9.86 22.88 -2.88
CA GLY A 262 9.55 21.58 -2.25
C GLY A 262 8.27 21.56 -1.41
N ALA A 263 7.76 22.73 -1.02
CA ALA A 263 6.48 22.88 -0.33
C ALA A 263 5.25 22.92 -1.27
N ASN A 264 5.44 22.81 -2.59
CA ASN A 264 4.32 22.61 -3.52
C ASN A 264 3.86 21.15 -3.47
N GLY A 265 2.55 20.93 -3.63
CA GLY A 265 1.99 19.59 -3.80
C GLY A 265 2.28 19.00 -5.17
N PHE A 266 2.45 19.84 -6.19
CA PHE A 266 2.66 19.42 -7.58
C PHE A 266 3.94 20.01 -8.17
N VAL A 267 4.54 19.31 -9.13
CA VAL A 267 5.60 19.86 -9.98
C VAL A 267 5.02 20.86 -10.98
N GLY A 268 5.86 21.47 -11.82
CA GLY A 268 5.49 22.64 -12.63
C GLY A 268 4.37 22.41 -13.66
N ASP A 269 3.99 21.16 -13.93
CA ASP A 269 2.88 20.83 -14.83
C ASP A 269 1.50 20.85 -14.15
N GLY A 270 1.45 20.92 -12.82
CA GLY A 270 0.21 20.92 -12.06
C GLY A 270 -0.60 19.62 -12.13
N ILE A 271 0.04 18.48 -12.45
CA ILE A 271 -0.55 17.12 -12.45
C ILE A 271 0.26 16.17 -11.61
N HIS A 272 1.58 16.16 -11.76
CA HIS A 272 2.44 15.18 -11.13
C HIS A 272 2.78 15.58 -9.68
N PRO A 273 2.59 14.69 -8.69
CA PRO A 273 2.87 15.01 -7.29
C PRO A 273 4.36 15.34 -7.06
N HIS A 274 4.62 16.32 -6.20
CA HIS A 274 5.98 16.69 -5.79
C HIS A 274 6.53 15.69 -4.75
N THR A 275 7.83 15.80 -4.44
CA THR A 275 8.60 14.87 -3.61
C THR A 275 7.99 14.47 -2.28
N VAL A 276 7.37 15.37 -1.51
CA VAL A 276 6.73 14.98 -0.23
C VAL A 276 5.58 14.00 -0.48
N LEU A 277 4.70 14.32 -1.44
CA LEU A 277 3.55 13.47 -1.76
C LEU A 277 3.98 12.16 -2.44
N GLN A 278 5.05 12.20 -3.24
CA GLN A 278 5.69 10.99 -3.78
C GLN A 278 6.30 10.11 -2.69
N GLY A 279 6.82 10.69 -1.60
CA GLY A 279 7.28 9.94 -0.44
C GLY A 279 6.12 9.29 0.32
N MET A 280 4.97 9.97 0.43
CA MET A 280 3.76 9.37 1.00
C MET A 280 3.23 8.22 0.11
N LEU A 281 3.31 8.37 -1.22
CA LEU A 281 3.00 7.30 -2.15
C LEU A 281 3.96 6.10 -2.01
N ALA A 282 5.25 6.36 -1.76
CA ALA A 282 6.21 5.31 -1.43
C ALA A 282 5.80 4.57 -0.14
N ASN A 283 5.33 5.28 0.88
CA ASN A 283 4.82 4.66 2.12
C ASN A 283 3.61 3.76 1.86
N LEU A 284 2.68 4.17 1.00
CA LEU A 284 1.55 3.33 0.61
C LEU A 284 2.03 1.99 0.05
N PHE A 285 2.99 1.99 -0.89
CA PHE A 285 3.48 0.75 -1.49
C PHE A 285 4.33 -0.09 -0.54
N LEU A 286 5.16 0.55 0.29
CA LEU A 286 5.90 -0.15 1.35
C LEU A 286 4.96 -0.83 2.35
N GLU A 287 3.87 -0.17 2.73
CA GLU A 287 2.83 -0.77 3.57
C GLU A 287 2.20 -1.97 2.89
N GLY A 288 1.88 -1.88 1.60
CA GLY A 288 1.38 -3.01 0.82
C GLY A 288 2.31 -4.23 0.88
N PHE A 289 3.62 -4.01 0.73
CA PHE A 289 4.61 -5.09 0.81
C PHE A 289 4.79 -5.62 2.23
N ASN A 290 4.73 -4.75 3.25
CA ASN A 290 4.82 -5.16 4.64
C ASN A 290 3.63 -6.03 5.05
N THR A 291 2.42 -5.57 4.72
CA THR A 291 1.16 -6.22 5.09
C THR A 291 0.95 -7.53 4.33
N GLY A 292 1.15 -7.54 3.00
CA GLY A 292 0.90 -8.75 2.21
C GLY A 292 2.04 -9.75 2.19
N TYR A 293 3.29 -9.29 2.33
CA TYR A 293 4.46 -10.11 2.02
C TYR A 293 5.54 -10.09 3.12
N LYS A 294 5.21 -9.55 4.31
CA LYS A 294 6.10 -9.53 5.48
C LYS A 294 7.48 -8.92 5.13
N ALA A 295 7.49 -7.93 4.24
CA ALA A 295 8.72 -7.30 3.74
C ALA A 295 9.55 -6.61 4.84
N ASN A 296 8.87 -6.13 5.89
CA ASN A 296 9.44 -5.46 7.06
C ASN A 296 10.37 -4.27 6.70
N VAL A 297 9.99 -3.49 5.70
CA VAL A 297 10.67 -2.26 5.29
C VAL A 297 10.06 -1.07 6.05
N PRO A 298 10.85 -0.30 6.82
CA PRO A 298 10.31 0.87 7.51
C PRO A 298 9.71 1.89 6.55
N LEU A 299 8.54 2.43 6.88
CA LEU A 299 7.97 3.58 6.16
C LEU A 299 8.83 4.84 6.38
N PHE A 300 8.74 5.82 5.49
CA PHE A 300 9.30 7.16 5.69
C PHE A 300 8.57 7.90 6.80
N SER A 301 9.33 8.35 7.79
CA SER A 301 8.88 9.30 8.80
C SER A 301 8.61 10.68 8.20
N GLU A 302 7.85 11.53 8.89
CA GLU A 302 7.64 12.91 8.45
C GLU A 302 8.96 13.69 8.32
N ALA A 303 9.94 13.41 9.19
CA ALA A 303 11.27 14.01 9.09
C ALA A 303 11.97 13.66 7.76
N GLU A 304 11.86 12.41 7.31
CA GLU A 304 12.41 11.96 6.02
C GLU A 304 11.64 12.56 4.84
N LEU A 305 10.31 12.47 4.85
CA LEU A 305 9.45 13.00 3.77
C LEU A 305 9.77 14.46 3.44
N VAL A 306 9.95 15.26 4.50
CA VAL A 306 10.20 16.69 4.40
C VAL A 306 11.67 16.98 4.06
N ALA A 307 12.62 16.17 4.56
CA ALA A 307 14.03 16.27 4.22
C ALA A 307 14.33 15.93 2.75
N HIS A 308 13.65 14.93 2.17
CA HIS A 308 13.80 14.58 0.74
C HIS A 308 13.40 15.75 -0.18
N ALA A 309 12.47 16.59 0.27
CA ALA A 309 12.05 17.81 -0.42
C ALA A 309 12.89 19.05 -0.08
N GLY A 310 13.95 18.91 0.72
CA GLY A 310 14.81 20.01 1.16
C GLY A 310 14.16 20.96 2.18
N LEU A 311 13.13 20.49 2.89
CA LEU A 311 12.41 21.27 3.91
C LEU A 311 12.92 20.95 5.33
N PRO A 312 12.87 21.89 6.28
CA PRO A 312 13.28 21.65 7.65
C PRO A 312 12.21 20.87 8.43
N TYR A 313 12.60 19.88 9.23
CA TYR A 313 11.68 19.21 10.16
C TYR A 313 11.56 19.97 11.49
N SER A 314 10.35 20.08 12.03
CA SER A 314 10.13 20.64 13.38
C SER A 314 9.23 19.81 14.30
N ALA A 315 8.25 19.08 13.77
CA ALA A 315 7.34 18.23 14.55
C ALA A 315 6.55 17.30 13.62
N ASP A 316 6.02 16.21 14.18
CA ASP A 316 5.03 15.37 13.50
C ASP A 316 3.68 16.10 13.46
N THR A 317 3.16 16.29 12.25
CA THR A 317 2.01 17.15 11.93
C THR A 317 1.10 16.56 10.86
N LEU A 318 1.48 15.43 10.27
CA LEU A 318 0.70 14.74 9.26
C LEU A 318 -0.62 14.27 9.91
N PRO A 319 -1.78 14.52 9.28
CA PRO A 319 -3.05 14.06 9.81
C PRO A 319 -3.03 12.54 10.00
N ALA A 320 -3.61 12.06 11.10
CA ALA A 320 -3.61 10.63 11.43
C ALA A 320 -4.13 9.74 10.28
N ALA A 321 -5.16 10.21 9.55
CA ALA A 321 -5.73 9.53 8.38
C ALA A 321 -4.77 9.39 7.18
N LEU A 322 -3.63 10.09 7.20
CA LEU A 322 -2.57 10.01 6.19
C LEU A 322 -1.25 9.50 6.79
N ALA A 323 -1.16 9.37 8.11
CA ALA A 323 0.00 8.80 8.79
C ALA A 323 -0.10 7.27 8.88
N ASP A 324 -1.32 6.74 8.96
CA ASP A 324 -1.60 5.31 8.88
C ASP A 324 -1.97 4.92 7.44
N MET A 325 -1.19 4.02 6.85
CA MET A 325 -1.39 3.52 5.48
C MET A 325 -2.25 2.26 5.42
N ALA A 326 -2.42 1.55 6.53
CA ALA A 326 -3.12 0.27 6.57
C ALA A 326 -4.56 0.35 6.02
N PRO A 327 -5.35 1.42 6.25
CA PRO A 327 -6.70 1.54 5.69
C PRO A 327 -6.77 1.59 4.16
N PHE A 328 -5.64 1.77 3.47
CA PHE A 328 -5.55 1.81 2.01
C PHE A 328 -4.98 0.52 1.40
N ILE A 329 -4.71 -0.50 2.22
CA ILE A 329 -4.11 -1.75 1.79
C ILE A 329 -5.07 -2.90 2.06
N HIS A 330 -5.50 -3.58 0.99
CA HIS A 330 -6.31 -4.78 1.09
C HIS A 330 -5.45 -5.97 0.65
N SER A 331 -5.07 -6.81 1.61
CA SER A 331 -4.28 -8.02 1.32
C SER A 331 -5.21 -9.22 1.14
N TYR A 332 -5.11 -9.87 -0.01
CA TYR A 332 -5.77 -11.16 -0.29
C TYR A 332 -4.78 -12.31 -0.39
N VAL A 333 -3.54 -12.06 0.04
CA VAL A 333 -2.50 -13.09 0.16
C VAL A 333 -2.91 -14.01 1.32
N PRO A 334 -2.97 -15.34 1.11
CA PRO A 334 -3.22 -16.29 2.19
C PRO A 334 -2.24 -16.04 3.33
N GLN A 335 -2.76 -15.73 4.51
CA GLN A 335 -1.92 -15.47 5.67
C GLN A 335 -1.64 -16.78 6.38
N ASP A 336 -0.37 -17.13 6.55
CA ASP A 336 0.02 -18.35 7.26
C ASP A 336 -0.71 -18.48 8.60
N GLY A 337 -1.53 -19.53 8.75
CA GLY A 337 -2.38 -19.73 9.94
C GLY A 337 -3.86 -19.41 9.72
N ASP A 338 -4.25 -18.67 8.69
CA ASP A 338 -5.65 -18.36 8.33
C ASP A 338 -6.21 -19.46 7.42
N ALA A 339 -6.58 -20.60 8.00
CA ALA A 339 -7.04 -21.75 7.22
C ALA A 339 -8.42 -21.51 6.58
N ASN A 340 -9.24 -20.63 7.15
CA ASN A 340 -10.59 -20.38 6.65
C ASN A 340 -10.66 -19.23 5.62
N GLY A 341 -9.61 -18.41 5.53
CA GLY A 341 -9.45 -17.29 4.60
C GLY A 341 -10.27 -16.06 4.96
N ASP A 342 -10.66 -15.87 6.23
CA ASP A 342 -11.47 -14.73 6.69
C ASP A 342 -10.64 -13.51 7.09
N GLY A 343 -9.31 -13.62 7.02
CA GLY A 343 -8.37 -12.56 7.33
C GLY A 343 -8.04 -12.43 8.82
N ALA A 344 -8.61 -13.29 9.68
CA ALA A 344 -8.20 -13.47 11.07
C ALA A 344 -7.42 -14.78 11.23
N ILE A 345 -6.51 -14.81 12.20
CA ILE A 345 -5.78 -16.03 12.57
C ILE A 345 -6.15 -16.33 14.01
N ASP A 346 -7.22 -17.11 14.18
CA ASP A 346 -7.88 -17.28 15.46
C ASP A 346 -8.23 -18.75 15.81
N GLY A 347 -9.14 -18.94 16.77
CA GLY A 347 -9.55 -20.27 17.21
C GLY A 347 -10.34 -21.07 16.16
N ALA A 348 -10.93 -20.42 15.16
CA ALA A 348 -11.58 -21.08 14.04
C ALA A 348 -10.53 -21.80 13.17
N ASP A 349 -9.39 -21.17 12.91
CA ASP A 349 -8.30 -21.78 12.14
C ASP A 349 -7.62 -22.89 12.91
N TYR A 350 -7.43 -22.71 14.21
CA TYR A 350 -6.95 -23.77 15.09
C TYR A 350 -7.84 -25.00 15.00
N THR A 351 -9.17 -24.81 14.94
CA THR A 351 -10.12 -25.92 14.83
C THR A 351 -9.93 -26.66 13.51
N ILE A 352 -9.71 -25.93 12.40
CA ILE A 352 -9.44 -26.53 11.10
C ILE A 352 -8.13 -27.34 11.12
N TRP A 353 -7.06 -26.78 11.67
CA TRP A 353 -5.79 -27.52 11.84
C TRP A 353 -5.99 -28.76 12.72
N ALA A 354 -6.67 -28.61 13.88
CA ALA A 354 -6.88 -29.69 14.83
C ALA A 354 -7.73 -30.83 14.25
N ASP A 355 -8.76 -30.51 13.46
CA ASP A 355 -9.62 -31.48 12.76
C ASP A 355 -8.87 -32.30 11.70
N HIS A 356 -7.73 -31.79 11.22
CA HIS A 356 -6.89 -32.42 10.20
C HIS A 356 -5.53 -32.89 10.73
N PHE A 357 -5.27 -32.84 12.04
CA PHE A 357 -3.98 -33.25 12.59
C PHE A 357 -3.61 -34.70 12.24
N GLN A 358 -2.42 -34.88 11.68
CA GLN A 358 -1.84 -36.10 11.09
C GLN A 358 -2.49 -36.57 9.79
N ASP A 359 -3.41 -35.81 9.18
CA ASP A 359 -3.87 -36.10 7.83
C ASP A 359 -2.75 -35.79 6.81
N THR A 360 -2.69 -36.62 5.76
CA THR A 360 -1.79 -36.45 4.62
C THR A 360 -2.56 -36.08 3.35
N GLY A 361 -1.89 -35.43 2.40
CA GLY A 361 -2.48 -34.99 1.13
C GLY A 361 -3.47 -33.84 1.30
N LYS A 362 -3.33 -33.07 2.39
CA LYS A 362 -4.07 -31.83 2.63
C LYS A 362 -3.32 -30.65 2.02
N GLY A 363 -3.97 -29.50 2.02
CA GLY A 363 -3.37 -28.23 1.65
C GLY A 363 -3.79 -27.16 2.62
N PHE A 364 -3.38 -25.92 2.35
CA PHE A 364 -3.52 -24.77 3.25
C PHE A 364 -4.87 -24.64 3.96
N ALA A 365 -5.99 -24.68 3.23
CA ALA A 365 -7.35 -24.55 3.80
C ALA A 365 -7.79 -25.71 4.73
N ARG A 366 -6.89 -26.66 4.96
CA ARG A 366 -7.06 -27.83 5.82
C ARG A 366 -5.96 -27.90 6.88
N GLY A 367 -5.22 -26.81 7.09
CA GLY A 367 -4.21 -26.68 8.14
C GLY A 367 -2.79 -27.09 7.74
N ASP A 368 -2.51 -27.36 6.47
CA ASP A 368 -1.13 -27.57 5.96
C ASP A 368 -0.54 -26.21 5.57
N PHE A 369 0.01 -25.51 6.56
CA PHE A 369 0.60 -24.18 6.41
C PHE A 369 2.07 -24.24 5.96
N THR A 370 2.74 -25.38 6.10
CA THR A 370 4.09 -25.61 5.58
C THR A 370 4.09 -25.93 4.09
N GLY A 371 2.96 -26.43 3.55
CA GLY A 371 2.82 -26.89 2.18
C GLY A 371 3.51 -28.23 1.90
N ASP A 372 3.85 -28.99 2.94
CA ASP A 372 4.54 -30.28 2.82
C ASP A 372 3.59 -31.47 2.65
N THR A 373 2.28 -31.20 2.57
CA THR A 373 1.16 -32.14 2.43
C THR A 373 0.81 -32.93 3.69
N ILE A 374 1.42 -32.62 4.83
CA ILE A 374 1.14 -33.25 6.12
C ILE A 374 0.69 -32.14 7.08
N VAL A 375 -0.42 -32.37 7.78
CA VAL A 375 -0.88 -31.43 8.83
C VAL A 375 -0.32 -31.89 10.16
N ASP A 376 0.71 -31.24 10.69
CA ASP A 376 1.36 -31.66 11.93
C ASP A 376 1.77 -30.49 12.86
N GLY A 377 2.71 -30.75 13.77
CA GLY A 377 3.19 -29.76 14.73
C GLY A 377 3.97 -28.60 14.12
N ALA A 378 4.52 -28.76 12.91
CA ALA A 378 5.16 -27.68 12.18
C ALA A 378 4.12 -26.64 11.76
N ASP A 379 2.97 -27.06 11.24
CA ASP A 379 1.86 -26.17 10.91
C ASP A 379 1.26 -25.51 12.15
N TYR A 380 1.15 -26.25 13.26
CA TYR A 380 0.74 -25.66 14.53
C TYR A 380 1.65 -24.52 14.97
N THR A 381 2.96 -24.68 14.78
CA THR A 381 3.94 -23.64 15.13
C THR A 381 3.70 -22.39 14.28
N ILE A 382 3.44 -22.57 12.99
CA ILE A 382 3.09 -21.48 12.09
C ILE A 382 1.81 -20.77 12.55
N TRP A 383 0.73 -21.49 12.81
CA TRP A 383 -0.50 -20.88 13.34
C TRP A 383 -0.25 -20.16 14.65
N ALA A 384 0.45 -20.78 15.60
CA ALA A 384 0.71 -20.22 16.92
C ALA A 384 1.57 -18.95 16.87
N ASP A 385 2.53 -18.89 15.95
CA ASP A 385 3.40 -17.72 15.75
C ASP A 385 2.64 -16.54 15.11
N ASN A 386 1.59 -16.81 14.31
CA ASN A 386 0.78 -15.78 13.66
C ASN A 386 -0.56 -15.52 14.37
N PHE A 387 -0.88 -16.28 15.43
CA PHE A 387 -2.12 -16.10 16.19
C PHE A 387 -2.22 -14.66 16.70
N SER A 388 -3.17 -13.93 16.14
CA SER A 388 -3.56 -12.62 16.66
C SER A 388 -4.81 -12.85 17.47
N SER A 389 -4.79 -12.41 18.74
CA SER A 389 -6.04 -12.37 19.50
C SER A 389 -6.94 -11.36 18.81
N GLY A 390 -7.84 -11.82 17.93
CA GLY A 390 -8.88 -11.02 17.32
C GLY A 390 -9.51 -10.13 18.40
N GLU A 391 -9.78 -8.87 18.03
CA GLU A 391 -10.23 -7.80 18.92
C GLU A 391 -10.97 -8.35 20.12
N ALA A 392 -10.47 -8.04 21.32
CA ALA A 392 -11.14 -8.40 22.55
C ALA A 392 -12.58 -7.94 22.45
N LEU A 393 -13.50 -8.86 22.13
CA LEU A 393 -14.93 -8.62 22.19
C LEU A 393 -15.14 -7.98 23.56
N ALA A 394 -15.62 -6.73 23.57
CA ALA A 394 -15.97 -6.06 24.80
C ALA A 394 -16.97 -6.97 25.51
N ILE A 395 -16.48 -7.79 26.44
CA ILE A 395 -17.30 -8.69 27.22
C ILE A 395 -18.27 -7.76 27.93
N PRO A 396 -19.59 -7.82 27.65
CA PRO A 396 -20.55 -7.02 28.37
C PRO A 396 -20.31 -7.31 29.85
N GLU A 397 -20.01 -6.29 30.66
CA GLU A 397 -19.74 -6.49 32.08
C GLU A 397 -20.83 -7.40 32.65
N PRO A 398 -20.48 -8.44 33.43
CA PRO A 398 -21.47 -9.38 33.92
C PRO A 398 -22.59 -8.60 34.61
N ALA A 399 -23.84 -9.04 34.45
CA ALA A 399 -25.03 -8.42 35.03
C ALA A 399 -25.04 -8.35 36.59
N SER A 400 -23.89 -8.55 37.23
CA SER A 400 -23.57 -8.36 38.65
C SER A 400 -24.02 -6.99 39.17
N ILE A 401 -23.87 -5.91 38.40
CA ILE A 401 -24.32 -4.58 38.83
C ILE A 401 -25.86 -4.51 38.84
N LEU A 402 -26.52 -5.12 37.85
CA LEU A 402 -27.98 -5.20 37.80
C LEU A 402 -28.54 -6.09 38.92
N LEU A 403 -27.89 -7.21 39.22
CA LEU A 403 -28.24 -8.11 40.32
C LEU A 403 -27.97 -7.48 41.70
N ALA A 404 -26.89 -6.71 41.85
CA ALA A 404 -26.62 -5.96 43.07
C ALA A 404 -27.63 -4.82 43.28
N ALA A 405 -28.04 -4.12 42.21
CA ALA A 405 -29.06 -3.08 42.26
C ALA A 405 -30.45 -3.67 42.58
N LEU A 406 -30.82 -4.80 41.96
CA LEU A 406 -32.08 -5.50 42.26
C LEU A 406 -32.08 -6.09 43.68
N GLY A 407 -30.94 -6.61 44.14
CA GLY A 407 -30.77 -7.08 45.53
C GLY A 407 -30.90 -5.95 46.55
N ALA A 408 -30.32 -4.78 46.28
CA ALA A 408 -30.43 -3.61 47.15
C ALA A 408 -31.88 -3.08 47.20
N LEU A 409 -32.59 -3.05 46.07
CA LEU A 409 -33.99 -2.64 46.01
C LEU A 409 -34.93 -3.61 46.74
N ALA A 410 -34.68 -4.92 46.64
CA ALA A 410 -35.42 -5.94 47.38
C ALA A 410 -35.23 -5.81 48.90
N LEU A 411 -34.01 -5.52 49.35
CA LEU A 411 -33.71 -5.30 50.77
C LEU A 411 -34.39 -4.03 51.33
N VAL A 412 -34.46 -2.95 50.56
CA VAL A 412 -35.17 -1.72 50.94
C VAL A 412 -36.68 -1.94 50.99
N ALA A 413 -37.25 -2.71 50.06
CA ALA A 413 -38.67 -3.05 50.05
C ALA A 413 -39.07 -3.93 51.26
N LEU A 414 -38.22 -4.92 51.61
CA LEU A 414 -38.42 -5.78 52.77
C LEU A 414 -38.28 -5.03 54.11
N ALA A 415 -37.38 -4.04 54.18
CA ALA A 415 -37.23 -3.19 55.37
C ALA A 415 -38.47 -2.29 55.61
N ARG A 416 -39.13 -1.83 54.54
CA ARG A 416 -40.35 -1.00 54.61
C ARG A 416 -41.62 -1.77 55.00
N GLN A 417 -41.65 -3.10 54.85
CA GLN A 417 -42.79 -3.92 55.27
C GLN A 417 -42.75 -4.34 56.74
N ARG A 418 -41.66 -4.05 57.46
CA ARG A 418 -41.43 -4.46 58.85
C ARG A 418 -41.45 -3.30 59.86
N GLY A 419 -41.76 -2.09 59.44
CA GLY A 419 -42.10 -0.95 60.29
C GLY A 419 -43.51 -0.48 59.97
#